data_AF-A0A8J2KW69-F1
#
_entry.id   AF-A0A8J2KW69-F1
#
_cell.length_a   1.000
_cell.length_b   1.000
_cell.length_c   1.000
_cell.angle_alpha   90.00
_cell.angle_beta   90.00
_cell.angle_gamma   90.00
#
_symmetry.space_group_name_H-M   'P 1'
#
loop_
_entity.id
_entity.type
_entity.pdbx_description
1 polymer ?
#
loop_
_entity_poly.entity_id
_entity_poly.type
_entity_poly.pdbx_seq_one_letter_code
_entity_poly.pdbx_strand_id
1 'polypeptide(L)'
;MYILKSVTRNLPASSFTKKNWQHIRGLKLADPQFNISRRVDVILGADVLKHFMRKGLEVVAEGPMAQETALGWVLYGGTQSDDNICTYTITLDELVKRFWEVEEVPSRQFLTPDEQACEEYYAETTTRDETGRYIVRLPFKSNLIRPLGDSRFTASLRLRFQDKRLASDPGKREEYCRFMQEYLTLGHMKQVESSPFDKYPTNYYLPHHAVVKETSTTTKLRVVFDASAKTSSGNSLNDLLMVGPRTQQDLVQILIRFRMRPVALIGDIEKMYRQILVHPEDT
;
A
#
# COMPACT_ATOMS: atom_id res chain seq x y z
N MET A 1 2.64 -10.73 -5.22
CA MET A 1 2.99 -11.98 -5.91
C MET A 1 2.00 -12.19 -7.05
N TYR A 2 2.40 -11.96 -8.29
CA TYR A 2 1.55 -12.23 -9.45
C TYR A 2 1.87 -13.66 -9.92
N ILE A 3 0.99 -14.60 -9.60
CA ILE A 3 1.12 -15.97 -10.09
C ILE A 3 0.49 -16.01 -11.47
N LEU A 4 1.31 -16.18 -12.51
CA LEU A 4 0.81 -16.48 -13.86
C LEU A 4 -0.03 -17.77 -13.77
N LYS A 5 -1.33 -17.65 -14.05
CA LYS A 5 -2.27 -18.79 -13.99
C LYS A 5 -1.90 -19.91 -14.97
N SER A 6 -1.16 -19.60 -16.03
CA SER A 6 -0.60 -20.56 -16.99
C SER A 6 0.70 -20.01 -17.59
N VAL A 7 1.69 -20.89 -17.76
CA VAL A 7 2.99 -20.58 -18.38
C VAL A 7 2.92 -20.65 -19.91
N THR A 8 1.95 -21.40 -20.45
CA THR A 8 1.78 -21.58 -21.90
C THR A 8 0.32 -21.38 -22.33
N ARG A 9 0.14 -21.05 -23.61
CA ARG A 9 -1.16 -21.08 -24.32
C ARG A 9 -1.12 -22.19 -25.36
N ASN A 10 -2.23 -22.41 -26.08
CA ASN A 10 -2.21 -23.33 -27.21
C ASN A 10 -1.20 -22.85 -28.27
N LEU A 11 -0.49 -23.80 -28.86
CA LEU A 11 0.43 -23.59 -29.97
C LEU A 11 -0.03 -24.45 -31.16
N PRO A 12 -0.09 -23.85 -32.38
CA PRO A 12 -0.14 -22.42 -32.65
C PRO A 12 -1.33 -21.72 -31.96
N ALA A 13 -1.32 -20.39 -31.88
CA ALA A 13 -2.41 -19.63 -31.24
C ALA A 13 -3.76 -19.81 -31.94
N SER A 14 -3.74 -20.03 -33.26
CA SER A 14 -4.88 -20.39 -34.09
C SER A 14 -4.47 -21.47 -35.10
N SER A 15 -5.41 -22.34 -35.47
CA SER A 15 -5.16 -23.35 -36.50
C SER A 15 -5.08 -22.67 -37.88
N PHE A 16 -4.17 -23.15 -38.73
CA PHE A 16 -3.97 -22.61 -40.07
C PHE A 16 -3.81 -23.70 -41.12
N THR A 17 -3.96 -23.32 -42.40
CA THR A 17 -3.78 -24.24 -43.53
C THR A 17 -2.30 -24.40 -43.83
N LYS A 18 -1.84 -25.65 -43.95
CA LYS A 18 -0.44 -25.94 -44.29
C LYS A 18 -0.08 -25.33 -45.65
N LYS A 19 0.90 -24.43 -45.65
CA LYS A 19 1.53 -23.98 -46.89
C LYS A 19 2.41 -25.09 -47.44
N ASN A 20 2.51 -25.14 -48.76
CA ASN A 20 3.19 -26.22 -49.46
C ASN A 20 4.69 -25.90 -49.65
N TRP A 21 5.45 -26.02 -48.56
CA TRP A 21 6.90 -25.80 -48.57
C TRP A 21 7.63 -27.03 -49.13
N GLN A 22 8.39 -26.85 -50.20
CA GLN A 22 9.06 -27.96 -50.89
C GLN A 22 10.15 -28.62 -50.04
N HIS A 23 10.90 -27.83 -49.26
CA HIS A 23 12.04 -28.30 -48.46
C HIS A 23 11.66 -29.20 -47.29
N ILE A 24 10.40 -29.17 -46.85
CA ILE A 24 9.91 -30.07 -45.78
C ILE A 24 9.18 -31.30 -46.32
N ARG A 25 9.00 -31.42 -47.65
CA ARG A 25 8.33 -32.59 -48.23
C ARG A 25 9.23 -33.81 -48.03
N GLY A 26 8.70 -34.81 -47.32
CA GLY A 26 9.42 -36.05 -47.03
C GLY A 26 10.14 -36.06 -45.67
N LEU A 27 10.19 -34.93 -44.95
CA LEU A 27 10.70 -34.91 -43.58
C LEU A 27 9.69 -35.54 -42.62
N LYS A 28 10.17 -36.39 -41.72
CA LYS A 28 9.38 -36.92 -40.61
C LYS A 28 9.33 -35.88 -39.49
N LEU A 29 8.31 -35.02 -39.53
CA LEU A 29 8.11 -33.98 -38.52
C LEU A 29 7.85 -34.58 -37.14
N ALA A 30 8.40 -33.93 -36.11
CA ALA A 30 8.12 -34.27 -34.70
C ALA A 30 6.65 -33.99 -34.34
N ASP A 31 6.06 -32.97 -34.96
CA ASP A 31 4.63 -32.68 -34.90
C ASP A 31 4.04 -32.64 -36.32
N PRO A 32 3.44 -33.74 -36.80
CA PRO A 32 2.75 -33.78 -38.09
C PRO A 32 1.52 -32.85 -38.14
N GLN A 33 1.00 -32.42 -36.99
CA GLN A 33 -0.18 -31.58 -36.84
C GLN A 33 0.17 -30.17 -36.34
N PHE A 34 1.40 -29.70 -36.59
CA PHE A 34 1.91 -28.37 -36.17
C PHE A 34 1.03 -27.18 -36.57
N ASN A 35 0.11 -27.37 -37.52
CA ASN A 35 -0.80 -26.36 -38.00
C ASN A 35 -2.14 -26.31 -37.21
N ILE A 36 -2.36 -27.22 -36.26
CA ILE A 36 -3.58 -27.33 -35.46
C ILE A 36 -3.28 -26.78 -34.05
N SER A 37 -4.04 -25.77 -33.63
CA SER A 37 -3.91 -25.16 -32.29
C SER A 37 -4.22 -26.17 -31.18
N ARG A 38 -3.23 -26.49 -30.34
CA ARG A 38 -3.38 -27.45 -29.23
C ARG A 38 -2.58 -27.00 -28.01
N ARG A 39 -3.00 -27.45 -26.82
CA ARG A 39 -2.29 -27.14 -25.57
C ARG A 39 -0.91 -27.78 -25.55
N VAL A 40 0.03 -27.15 -24.86
CA VAL A 40 1.35 -27.75 -24.58
C VAL A 40 1.21 -28.70 -23.40
N ASP A 41 1.55 -29.97 -23.59
CA ASP A 41 1.48 -30.97 -22.52
C ASP A 41 2.76 -31.03 -21.66
N VAL A 42 3.94 -30.75 -22.24
CA VAL A 42 5.24 -30.82 -21.56
C VAL A 42 6.12 -29.65 -21.97
N ILE A 43 6.79 -29.04 -20.99
CA ILE A 43 7.83 -28.01 -21.18
C ILE A 43 9.16 -28.61 -20.76
N LEU A 44 10.15 -28.56 -21.64
CA LEU A 44 11.50 -29.07 -21.39
C LEU A 44 12.44 -27.90 -21.12
N GLY A 45 13.34 -28.06 -20.13
CA GLY A 45 14.38 -27.09 -19.85
C GLY A 45 15.43 -26.99 -20.96
N ALA A 46 16.13 -25.86 -21.05
CA ALA A 46 17.17 -25.65 -22.06
C ALA A 46 18.40 -26.58 -21.84
N ASP A 47 18.61 -27.03 -20.61
CA ASP A 47 19.67 -27.95 -20.20
C ASP A 47 19.56 -29.33 -20.86
N VAL A 48 18.34 -29.76 -21.22
CA VAL A 48 18.12 -31.03 -21.91
C VAL A 48 18.23 -30.94 -23.43
N LEU A 49 18.20 -29.72 -24.01
CA LEU A 49 18.18 -29.50 -25.47
C LEU A 49 19.33 -30.22 -26.19
N LYS A 50 20.53 -30.22 -25.59
CA LYS A 50 21.73 -30.88 -26.14
C LYS A 50 21.56 -32.39 -26.41
N HIS A 51 20.64 -33.06 -25.72
CA HIS A 51 20.39 -34.49 -25.90
C HIS A 51 19.45 -34.77 -27.08
N PHE A 52 18.66 -33.77 -27.50
CA PHE A 52 17.67 -33.90 -28.56
C PHE A 52 18.18 -33.40 -29.91
N MET A 53 19.05 -32.38 -29.94
CA MET A 53 19.54 -31.78 -31.18
C MET A 53 20.37 -32.75 -32.02
N ARG A 54 20.10 -32.81 -33.33
CA ARG A 54 20.88 -33.59 -34.32
C ARG A 54 21.56 -32.65 -35.31
N LYS A 55 22.32 -33.19 -36.26
CA LYS A 55 23.08 -32.38 -37.23
C LYS A 55 22.24 -31.86 -38.39
N GLY A 56 21.10 -32.47 -38.70
CA GLY A 56 20.25 -32.05 -39.81
C GLY A 56 19.66 -30.66 -39.59
N LEU A 57 19.90 -29.75 -40.54
CA LEU A 57 19.37 -28.40 -40.54
C LEU A 57 19.05 -27.99 -41.99
N GLU A 58 17.79 -27.66 -42.22
CA GLU A 58 17.30 -27.14 -43.49
C GLU A 58 16.97 -25.66 -43.31
N VAL A 59 17.83 -24.80 -43.86
CA VAL A 59 17.66 -23.34 -43.84
C VAL A 59 17.19 -22.88 -45.22
N VAL A 60 16.09 -22.15 -45.27
CA VAL A 60 15.55 -21.57 -46.50
C VAL A 60 15.37 -20.06 -46.34
N ALA A 61 15.45 -19.33 -47.45
CA ALA A 61 15.22 -17.88 -47.47
C ALA A 61 13.74 -17.52 -47.23
N GLU A 62 12.82 -18.35 -47.71
CA GLU A 62 11.38 -18.15 -47.57
C GLU A 62 10.70 -19.37 -46.92
N GLY A 63 10.10 -19.16 -45.73
CA GLY A 63 9.40 -20.20 -44.97
C GLY A 63 10.12 -20.57 -43.67
N PRO A 64 9.56 -21.51 -42.89
CA PRO A 64 10.17 -21.94 -41.64
C PRO A 64 11.42 -22.79 -41.91
N MET A 65 12.44 -22.60 -41.07
CA MET A 65 13.59 -23.50 -41.01
C MET A 65 13.19 -24.83 -40.38
N ALA A 66 13.86 -25.92 -40.73
CA ALA A 66 13.63 -27.22 -40.10
C ALA A 66 14.93 -27.73 -39.47
N GLN A 67 14.86 -28.18 -38.22
CA GLN A 67 16.00 -28.75 -37.51
C GLN A 67 15.65 -30.17 -37.06
N GLU A 68 16.55 -31.09 -37.35
CA GLU A 68 16.43 -32.48 -36.96
C GLU A 68 16.66 -32.61 -35.45
N THR A 69 15.75 -33.31 -34.78
CA THR A 69 15.89 -33.68 -33.37
C THR A 69 15.66 -35.18 -33.21
N ALA A 70 15.98 -35.73 -32.04
CA ALA A 70 15.69 -37.13 -31.71
C ALA A 70 14.19 -37.47 -31.74
N LEU A 71 13.29 -36.48 -31.71
CA LEU A 71 11.83 -36.65 -31.79
C LEU A 71 11.28 -36.51 -33.22
N GLY A 72 12.13 -36.18 -34.20
CA GLY A 72 11.75 -35.82 -35.56
C GLY A 72 12.16 -34.39 -35.89
N TRP A 73 11.77 -33.94 -37.08
CA TRP A 73 12.09 -32.60 -37.56
C TRP A 73 11.16 -31.56 -36.94
N VAL A 74 11.74 -30.51 -36.33
CA VAL A 74 11.01 -29.41 -35.71
C VAL A 74 11.15 -28.16 -36.59
N LEU A 75 10.06 -27.41 -36.75
CA LEU A 75 10.02 -26.19 -37.56
C LEU A 75 10.24 -24.94 -36.69
N TYR A 76 11.06 -24.02 -37.17
CA TYR A 76 11.43 -22.77 -36.51
C TYR A 76 11.22 -21.58 -37.44
N GLY A 77 10.83 -20.44 -36.88
CA GLY A 77 10.69 -19.19 -37.62
C GLY A 77 9.28 -18.95 -38.17
N GLY A 78 9.00 -17.67 -38.46
CA GLY A 78 7.72 -17.21 -38.98
C GLY A 78 7.67 -17.29 -40.50
N THR A 79 6.46 -17.46 -41.03
CA THR A 79 6.20 -17.28 -42.45
C THR A 79 5.99 -15.79 -42.70
N GLN A 80 6.58 -15.20 -43.74
CA GLN A 80 6.34 -13.80 -44.14
C GLN A 80 4.90 -13.57 -44.65
N SER A 81 3.91 -13.74 -43.77
CA SER A 81 2.53 -13.32 -44.00
C SER A 81 2.16 -12.35 -42.89
N ASP A 82 1.66 -11.20 -43.29
CA ASP A 82 1.30 -10.02 -42.49
C ASP A 82 0.18 -10.23 -41.44
N ASP A 83 -0.06 -11.44 -40.96
CA ASP A 83 -1.06 -11.69 -39.92
C ASP A 83 -0.47 -12.44 -38.72
N ASN A 84 -0.15 -11.66 -37.68
CA ASN A 84 -0.12 -12.03 -36.26
C ASN A 84 0.53 -13.38 -35.88
N ILE A 85 1.80 -13.59 -36.22
CA ILE A 85 2.63 -14.55 -35.49
C ILE A 85 3.27 -13.81 -34.31
N CYS A 86 2.62 -13.88 -33.16
CA CYS A 86 3.17 -13.37 -31.90
C CYS A 86 4.38 -14.21 -31.48
N THR A 87 5.59 -13.74 -31.79
CA THR A 87 6.76 -14.09 -30.99
C THR A 87 6.55 -13.49 -29.61
N TYR A 88 6.39 -14.30 -28.57
CA TYR A 88 6.42 -13.81 -27.20
C TYR A 88 7.88 -13.53 -26.83
N THR A 89 8.38 -12.35 -27.16
CA THR A 89 9.31 -11.69 -26.26
C THR A 89 8.48 -11.27 -25.06
N ILE A 90 8.46 -12.10 -24.00
CA ILE A 90 8.10 -11.57 -22.69
C ILE A 90 9.14 -10.47 -22.44
N THR A 91 8.73 -9.22 -22.50
CA THR A 91 9.52 -8.09 -22.05
C THR A 91 9.80 -8.30 -20.57
N LEU A 92 10.88 -9.02 -20.31
CA LEU A 92 11.36 -9.35 -18.98
C LEU A 92 11.77 -8.09 -18.22
N ASP A 93 11.89 -6.94 -18.87
CA ASP A 93 12.35 -5.70 -18.25
C ASP A 93 11.52 -5.29 -17.05
N GLU A 94 10.18 -5.29 -17.13
CA GLU A 94 9.34 -4.95 -15.97
C GLU A 94 9.39 -6.03 -14.88
N LEU A 95 9.51 -7.29 -15.28
CA LEU A 95 9.47 -8.44 -14.38
C LEU A 95 10.79 -8.59 -13.60
N VAL A 96 11.90 -8.33 -14.29
CA VAL A 96 13.27 -8.26 -13.76
C VAL A 96 13.42 -7.01 -12.91
N LYS A 97 12.98 -5.83 -13.37
CA LYS A 97 12.99 -4.60 -12.56
C LYS A 97 12.25 -4.78 -11.23
N ARG A 98 11.05 -5.37 -11.27
CA ARG A 98 10.28 -5.68 -10.06
C ARG A 98 10.88 -6.79 -9.21
N PHE A 99 11.62 -7.73 -9.80
CA PHE A 99 12.36 -8.74 -9.05
C PHE A 99 13.51 -8.09 -8.27
N TRP A 100 14.28 -7.20 -8.90
CA TRP A 100 15.33 -6.42 -8.24
C TRP A 100 14.78 -5.52 -7.13
N GLU A 101 13.64 -4.85 -7.34
CA GLU A 101 12.96 -4.07 -6.30
C GLU A 101 12.55 -4.89 -5.07
N VAL A 102 12.35 -6.21 -5.22
CA VAL A 102 11.92 -7.10 -4.13
C VAL A 102 13.11 -7.79 -3.45
N GLU A 103 14.17 -8.10 -4.19
CA GLU A 103 15.39 -8.75 -3.67
C GLU A 103 16.43 -7.77 -3.14
N GLU A 104 16.34 -6.48 -3.47
CA GLU A 104 17.20 -5.47 -2.86
C GLU A 104 16.98 -5.43 -1.35
N VAL A 105 18.09 -5.58 -0.61
CA VAL A 105 18.14 -5.33 0.83
C VAL A 105 17.64 -3.90 1.07
N PRO A 106 16.71 -3.67 2.02
CA PRO A 106 16.14 -2.34 2.21
C PRO A 106 17.27 -1.33 2.38
N SER A 107 17.36 -0.40 1.43
CA SER A 107 18.28 0.72 1.54
C SER A 107 17.98 1.44 2.86
N ARG A 108 19.03 1.87 3.57
CA ARG A 108 18.87 2.73 4.75
C ARG A 108 17.92 3.87 4.35
N GLN A 109 16.81 4.01 5.07
CA GLN A 109 15.90 5.12 4.85
C GLN A 109 16.69 6.41 5.09
N PHE A 110 16.97 7.14 4.03
CA PHE A 110 17.51 8.48 4.14
C PHE A 110 16.38 9.37 4.64
N LEU A 111 16.45 9.72 5.92
CA LEU A 111 15.53 10.66 6.52
C LEU A 111 15.71 12.01 5.84
N THR A 112 14.59 12.67 5.52
CA THR A 112 14.63 14.09 5.17
C THR A 112 15.09 14.91 6.38
N PRO A 113 15.65 16.13 6.18
CA PRO A 113 16.05 16.99 7.29
C PRO A 113 14.91 17.25 8.30
N ASP A 114 13.67 17.40 7.82
CA ASP A 114 12.49 17.61 8.66
C ASP A 114 12.14 16.35 9.48
N GLU A 115 12.24 15.16 8.88
CA GLU A 115 12.03 13.89 9.59
C GLU A 115 13.11 13.65 10.64
N GLN A 116 14.36 13.96 10.33
CA GLN A 116 15.47 13.85 11.26
C GLN A 116 15.30 14.82 12.44
N ALA A 117 14.97 16.08 12.18
CA ALA A 117 14.70 17.07 13.23
C ALA A 117 13.52 16.65 14.13
N CYS A 118 12.50 15.99 13.56
CA CYS A 118 11.38 15.46 14.31
C CYS A 118 11.80 14.30 15.24
N GLU A 119 12.61 13.36 14.75
CA GLU A 119 13.15 12.26 15.57
C GLU A 119 14.05 12.77 16.69
N GLU A 120 14.95 13.72 16.40
CA GLU A 120 15.80 14.37 17.40
C GLU A 120 14.95 15.08 18.47
N TYR A 121 13.93 15.83 18.05
CA TYR A 121 12.99 16.49 18.96
C TYR A 121 12.30 15.50 19.89
N TYR A 122 11.77 14.39 19.38
CA TYR A 122 11.14 13.37 20.22
C TYR A 122 12.15 12.66 21.12
N ALA A 123 13.38 12.40 20.65
CA ALA A 123 14.43 11.80 21.47
C ALA A 123 14.82 12.69 22.66
N GLU A 124 14.84 14.01 22.48
CA GLU A 124 15.19 14.98 23.52
C GLU A 124 14.04 15.27 24.49
N THR A 125 12.81 15.33 23.99
CA THR A 125 11.66 15.83 24.77
C THR A 125 10.76 14.74 25.35
N THR A 126 10.85 13.51 24.84
CA THR A 126 10.01 12.40 25.32
C THR A 126 10.54 11.87 26.64
N THR A 127 9.68 11.83 27.64
CA THR A 127 9.96 11.27 28.96
C THR A 127 8.96 10.16 29.31
N ARG A 128 9.12 9.53 30.46
CA ARG A 128 8.15 8.58 31.00
C ARG A 128 7.75 8.97 32.42
N ASP A 129 6.48 8.78 32.76
CA ASP A 129 6.02 8.91 34.14
C ASP A 129 6.47 7.71 35.00
N GLU A 130 6.21 7.79 36.31
CA GLU A 130 6.54 6.73 37.28
C GLU A 130 5.84 5.39 36.95
N THR A 131 4.75 5.42 36.19
CA THR A 131 4.02 4.21 35.75
C THR A 131 4.57 3.62 34.45
N GLY A 132 5.53 4.30 33.81
CA GLY A 132 6.11 3.90 32.54
C GLY A 132 5.36 4.41 31.30
N ARG A 133 4.34 5.28 31.45
CA ARG A 133 3.64 5.89 30.32
C ARG A 133 4.50 6.98 29.71
N TYR A 134 4.52 7.03 28.38
CA TYR A 134 5.22 8.07 27.65
C TYR A 134 4.54 9.43 27.82
N ILE A 135 5.36 10.47 28.02
CA ILE A 135 4.97 11.87 27.99
C ILE A 135 5.71 12.50 26.82
N VAL A 136 4.97 12.98 25.82
CA VAL A 136 5.52 13.57 24.59
C VAL A 136 5.20 15.06 24.51
N ARG A 137 6.09 15.81 23.86
CA ARG A 137 5.83 17.19 23.45
C ARG A 137 5.36 17.25 22.01
N LEU A 138 4.55 18.26 21.69
CA LEU A 138 4.09 18.49 20.32
C LEU A 138 5.23 19.11 19.48
N PRO A 139 5.64 18.48 18.36
CA PRO A 139 6.78 18.92 17.58
C PRO A 139 6.42 20.10 16.67
N PHE A 140 6.30 21.31 17.23
CA PHE A 140 6.01 22.51 16.45
C PHE A 140 7.20 22.91 15.57
N LYS A 141 6.92 23.26 14.31
CA LYS A 141 7.92 23.80 13.39
C LYS A 141 8.38 25.18 13.87
N SER A 142 9.69 25.35 14.03
CA SER A 142 10.30 26.59 14.54
C SER A 142 10.25 27.78 13.57
N ASN A 143 9.98 27.53 12.28
CA ASN A 143 10.08 28.50 11.18
C ASN A 143 8.76 29.23 10.84
N LEU A 144 7.72 29.09 11.65
CA LEU A 144 6.40 29.62 11.31
C LEU A 144 6.29 31.11 11.61
N ILE A 145 6.22 31.90 10.52
CA ILE A 145 6.05 33.37 10.54
C ILE A 145 4.69 33.78 11.12
N ARG A 146 3.69 32.87 11.14
CA ARG A 146 2.33 33.16 11.63
C ARG A 146 1.88 32.12 12.66
N PRO A 147 1.46 32.55 13.86
CA PRO A 147 0.83 31.65 14.82
C PRO A 147 -0.50 31.09 14.29
N LEU A 148 -1.01 30.09 14.98
CA LEU A 148 -2.25 29.35 14.67
C LEU A 148 -3.50 30.26 14.62
N GLY A 149 -3.43 31.54 14.98
CA GLY A 149 -4.55 32.47 14.86
C GLY A 149 -5.77 32.07 15.72
N ASP A 150 -6.92 32.68 15.44
CA ASP A 150 -8.17 32.35 16.14
C ASP A 150 -8.92 31.21 15.42
N SER A 151 -9.37 30.25 16.21
CA SER A 151 -10.13 29.05 15.79
C SER A 151 -11.50 28.95 16.48
N ARG A 152 -11.74 29.78 17.50
CA ARG A 152 -12.88 29.64 18.41
C ARG A 152 -14.21 29.79 17.69
N PHE A 153 -14.32 30.78 16.81
CA PHE A 153 -15.54 31.06 16.06
C PHE A 153 -15.96 29.83 15.24
N THR A 154 -15.04 29.28 14.44
CA THR A 154 -15.29 28.12 13.57
C THR A 154 -15.61 26.87 14.38
N ALA A 155 -14.86 26.60 15.45
CA ALA A 155 -15.12 25.45 16.32
C ALA A 155 -16.49 25.54 17.00
N SER A 156 -16.83 26.71 17.55
CA SER A 156 -18.11 26.96 18.21
C SER A 156 -19.29 26.84 17.24
N LEU A 157 -19.14 27.34 16.01
CA LEU A 157 -20.17 27.25 14.98
C LEU A 157 -20.42 25.79 14.56
N ARG A 158 -19.35 25.01 14.37
CA ARG A 158 -19.45 23.58 14.04
C ARG A 158 -20.11 22.78 15.16
N LEU A 159 -19.78 23.07 16.42
CA LEU A 159 -20.43 22.45 17.58
C LEU A 159 -21.94 22.72 17.57
N ARG A 160 -22.36 23.98 17.37
CA ARG A 160 -23.80 24.34 17.30
C ARG A 160 -24.53 23.60 16.17
N PHE A 161 -23.89 23.44 15.00
CA PHE A 161 -24.49 22.68 13.91
C PHE A 161 -24.59 21.18 14.21
N GLN A 162 -23.55 20.62 14.85
CA GLN A 162 -23.60 19.25 15.34
C GLN A 162 -24.74 19.05 16.34
N ASP A 163 -24.89 19.94 17.33
CA ASP A 163 -25.95 19.86 18.34
C ASP A 163 -27.34 19.88 17.70
N LYS A 164 -27.56 20.77 16.71
CA LYS A 164 -28.82 20.80 15.95
C LYS A 164 -29.08 19.48 15.20
N ARG A 165 -28.05 18.88 14.59
CA ARG A 165 -28.18 17.58 13.90
C ARG A 165 -28.44 16.44 14.89
N LEU A 166 -27.77 16.44 16.04
CA LEU A 166 -28.01 15.44 17.09
C LEU A 166 -29.39 15.62 17.73
N ALA A 167 -29.94 16.83 17.80
CA ALA A 167 -31.30 17.06 18.30
C ALA A 167 -32.37 16.35 17.45
N SER A 168 -32.14 16.16 16.15
CA SER A 168 -33.06 15.40 15.28
C SER A 168 -33.00 13.88 15.45
N ASP A 169 -31.98 13.34 16.13
CA ASP A 169 -31.79 11.90 16.33
C ASP A 169 -31.39 11.62 17.79
N PRO A 170 -32.38 11.36 18.68
CA PRO A 170 -32.13 11.14 20.11
C PRO A 170 -31.15 9.99 20.40
N GLY A 171 -31.17 8.93 19.59
CA GLY A 171 -30.27 7.79 19.77
C GLY A 171 -28.80 8.17 19.53
N LYS A 172 -28.52 8.87 18.42
CA LYS A 172 -27.17 9.39 18.14
C LYS A 172 -26.71 10.40 19.18
N ARG A 173 -27.62 11.23 19.69
CA ARG A 173 -27.31 12.20 20.75
C ARG A 173 -26.88 11.49 22.04
N GLU A 174 -27.59 10.45 22.44
CA GLU A 174 -27.26 9.68 23.64
C GLU A 174 -25.88 9.01 23.50
N GLU A 175 -25.61 8.35 22.36
CA GLU A 175 -24.31 7.74 22.10
C GLU A 175 -23.16 8.75 22.11
N TYR A 176 -23.37 9.95 21.53
CA TYR A 176 -22.40 11.03 21.58
C TYR A 176 -22.14 11.53 23.00
N CYS A 177 -23.20 11.78 23.79
CA CYS A 177 -23.05 12.20 25.19
C CYS A 177 -22.33 11.13 26.02
N ARG A 178 -22.63 9.85 25.79
CA ARG A 178 -21.95 8.72 26.44
C ARG A 178 -20.47 8.68 26.09
N PHE A 179 -20.11 8.88 24.82
CA PHE A 179 -18.71 8.96 24.38
C PHE A 179 -17.97 10.09 25.09
N MET A 180 -18.55 11.30 25.12
CA MET A 180 -17.91 12.46 25.76
C MET A 180 -17.74 12.22 27.27
N GLN A 181 -18.75 11.64 27.94
CA GLN A 181 -18.67 11.32 29.36
C GLN A 181 -17.59 10.26 29.66
N GLU A 182 -17.49 9.21 28.84
CA GLU A 182 -16.43 8.20 28.96
C GLU A 182 -15.05 8.85 28.78
N TYR A 183 -14.91 9.73 27.78
CA TYR A 183 -13.67 10.45 27.50
C TYR A 183 -13.22 11.32 28.69
N LEU A 184 -14.16 11.96 29.40
CA LEU A 184 -13.89 12.69 30.64
C LEU A 184 -13.50 11.74 31.78
N THR A 185 -14.28 10.68 31.98
CA THR A 185 -14.12 9.75 33.11
C THR A 185 -12.79 8.99 33.05
N LEU A 186 -12.33 8.67 31.83
CA LEU A 186 -11.02 8.05 31.59
C LEU A 186 -9.85 9.04 31.71
N GLY A 187 -10.11 10.32 31.99
CA GLY A 187 -9.08 11.35 32.12
C GLY A 187 -8.44 11.76 30.78
N HIS A 188 -9.10 11.49 29.64
CA HIS A 188 -8.60 11.88 28.33
C HIS A 188 -8.95 13.33 27.95
N MET A 189 -9.79 13.99 28.74
CA MET A 189 -10.00 15.43 28.71
C MET A 189 -10.20 15.96 30.13
N LYS A 190 -9.94 17.25 30.33
CA LYS A 190 -10.20 17.98 31.56
C LYS A 190 -11.06 19.19 31.25
N GLN A 191 -11.92 19.56 32.19
CA GLN A 191 -12.62 20.83 32.08
C GLN A 191 -11.61 21.96 32.30
N VAL A 192 -11.54 22.90 31.37
CA VAL A 192 -10.69 24.09 31.50
C VAL A 192 -11.41 25.08 32.41
N GLU A 193 -10.78 25.47 33.52
CA GLU A 193 -11.28 26.55 34.37
C GLU A 193 -11.27 27.85 33.57
N SER A 194 -12.35 28.62 33.66
CA SER A 194 -12.50 29.91 32.99
C SER A 194 -11.56 30.96 33.62
N SER A 195 -10.27 30.81 33.38
CA SER A 195 -9.29 31.88 33.50
C SER A 195 -9.37 32.75 32.23
N PRO A 196 -9.09 34.06 32.31
CA PRO A 196 -9.34 34.97 31.20
C PRO A 196 -8.55 34.50 29.98
N PHE A 197 -9.28 34.11 28.94
CA PHE A 197 -8.79 33.60 27.66
C PHE A 197 -7.77 34.53 26.97
N ASP A 198 -7.58 35.73 27.52
CA ASP A 198 -6.62 36.77 27.13
C ASP A 198 -5.22 36.60 27.74
N LYS A 199 -5.01 35.68 28.71
CA LYS A 199 -3.68 35.46 29.34
C LYS A 199 -2.71 34.64 28.49
N TYR A 200 -3.21 33.81 27.57
CA TYR A 200 -2.39 32.96 26.71
C TYR A 200 -2.69 33.29 25.23
N PRO A 201 -1.74 33.86 24.48
CA PRO A 201 -1.92 34.19 23.06
C PRO A 201 -2.06 32.95 22.14
N THR A 202 -2.05 31.74 22.69
CA THR A 202 -1.92 30.47 21.95
C THR A 202 -3.02 29.46 22.29
N ASN A 203 -4.26 29.92 22.52
CA ASN A 203 -5.40 29.02 22.70
C ASN A 203 -5.90 28.48 21.35
N TYR A 204 -5.99 27.16 21.21
CA TYR A 204 -6.52 26.52 20.01
C TYR A 204 -7.75 25.66 20.30
N TYR A 205 -8.80 25.86 19.51
CA TYR A 205 -10.05 25.13 19.59
C TYR A 205 -10.15 24.16 18.42
N LEU A 206 -9.98 22.87 18.71
CA LEU A 206 -10.20 21.80 17.75
C LEU A 206 -11.69 21.61 17.50
N PRO A 207 -12.20 21.84 16.27
CA PRO A 207 -13.55 21.42 15.95
C PRO A 207 -13.63 19.89 15.99
N HIS A 208 -14.75 19.36 16.45
CA HIS A 208 -15.00 17.93 16.42
C HIS A 208 -16.39 17.62 15.87
N HIS A 209 -16.59 16.37 15.44
CA HIS A 209 -17.89 15.89 15.00
C HIS A 209 -18.05 14.39 15.24
N ALA A 210 -19.30 13.95 15.36
CA ALA A 210 -19.66 12.56 15.55
C ALA A 210 -19.79 11.87 14.18
N VAL A 211 -19.13 10.72 14.06
CA VAL A 211 -19.16 9.86 12.87
C VAL A 211 -19.75 8.51 13.28
N VAL A 212 -20.72 8.03 12.50
CA VAL A 212 -21.31 6.71 12.70
C VAL A 212 -20.61 5.71 11.78
N LYS A 213 -20.12 4.62 12.35
CA LYS A 213 -19.68 3.43 11.60
C LYS A 213 -20.65 2.31 11.87
N GLU A 214 -21.62 2.14 10.98
CA GLU A 214 -22.65 1.10 11.07
C GLU A 214 -22.08 -0.33 11.06
N THR A 215 -20.87 -0.51 10.51
CA THR A 215 -20.15 -1.78 10.44
C THR A 215 -19.28 -2.10 11.66
N SER A 216 -19.23 -1.21 12.66
CA SER A 216 -18.41 -1.38 13.87
C SER A 216 -19.08 -2.34 14.86
N THR A 217 -18.36 -3.39 15.28
CA THR A 217 -18.85 -4.39 16.24
C THR A 217 -18.91 -3.90 17.68
N THR A 218 -18.13 -2.87 18.06
CA THR A 218 -17.96 -2.47 19.48
C THR A 218 -18.58 -1.11 19.82
N THR A 219 -18.47 -0.11 18.94
CA THR A 219 -19.05 1.24 19.14
C THR A 219 -19.53 1.81 17.82
N LYS A 220 -20.84 2.10 17.73
CA LYS A 220 -21.49 2.62 16.51
C LYS A 220 -21.13 4.08 16.22
N LEU A 221 -20.85 4.89 17.26
CA LEU A 221 -20.48 6.30 17.14
C LEU A 221 -19.07 6.58 17.68
N ARG A 222 -18.30 7.39 16.95
CA ARG A 222 -16.99 7.90 17.36
C ARG A 222 -16.95 9.42 17.18
N VAL A 223 -16.25 10.12 18.06
CA VAL A 223 -15.97 11.56 17.87
C VAL A 223 -14.60 11.73 17.23
N VAL A 224 -14.57 12.54 16.16
CA VAL A 224 -13.37 12.87 15.40
C VAL A 224 -13.04 14.33 15.64
N PHE A 225 -11.82 14.61 16.09
CA PHE A 225 -11.25 15.94 16.22
C PHE A 225 -10.51 16.31 14.94
N ASP A 226 -10.85 17.46 14.35
CA ASP A 226 -10.34 17.91 13.07
C ASP A 226 -9.21 18.92 13.25
N ALA A 227 -7.99 18.38 13.35
CA ALA A 227 -6.74 19.16 13.42
C ALA A 227 -6.29 19.76 12.07
N SER A 228 -6.99 19.44 10.98
CA SER A 228 -6.77 20.01 9.65
C SER A 228 -7.66 21.25 9.40
N ALA A 229 -8.52 21.61 10.36
CA ALA A 229 -9.33 22.81 10.27
C ALA A 229 -8.44 24.06 10.30
N LYS A 230 -8.48 24.81 9.19
CA LYS A 230 -7.79 26.09 9.07
C LYS A 230 -8.41 27.15 9.97
N THR A 231 -7.55 27.99 10.54
CA THR A 231 -7.92 29.10 11.42
C THR A 231 -7.97 30.43 10.68
N SER A 232 -8.15 31.53 11.42
CA SER A 232 -8.07 32.87 10.86
C SER A 232 -6.72 33.22 10.22
N SER A 233 -5.63 32.51 10.57
CA SER A 233 -4.33 32.69 9.92
C SER A 233 -4.17 31.90 8.62
N GLY A 234 -5.12 31.00 8.30
CA GLY A 234 -5.09 30.14 7.12
C GLY A 234 -4.32 28.83 7.30
N ASN A 235 -3.68 28.63 8.45
CA ASN A 235 -2.96 27.42 8.82
C ASN A 235 -3.84 26.50 9.69
N SER A 236 -3.56 25.20 9.68
CA SER A 236 -4.13 24.22 10.60
C SER A 236 -3.09 23.74 11.63
N LEU A 237 -3.51 23.03 12.67
CA LEU A 237 -2.58 22.45 13.64
C LEU A 237 -1.64 21.45 12.96
N ASN A 238 -2.15 20.63 12.05
CA ASN A 238 -1.34 19.69 11.28
C ASN A 238 -0.28 20.39 10.41
N ASP A 239 -0.57 21.57 9.89
CA ASP A 239 0.42 22.34 9.11
C ASP A 239 1.58 22.81 9.99
N LEU A 240 1.31 23.07 11.28
CA LEU A 240 2.32 23.59 12.19
C LEU A 240 3.22 22.51 12.83
N LEU A 241 2.79 21.26 12.82
CA LEU A 241 3.55 20.15 13.40
C LEU A 241 4.54 19.56 12.38
N MET A 242 5.73 19.16 12.84
CA MET A 242 6.70 18.42 12.06
C MET A 242 6.16 17.03 11.74
N VAL A 243 6.53 16.51 10.56
CA VAL A 243 6.16 15.18 10.12
C VAL A 243 7.36 14.27 10.36
N GLY A 244 7.18 13.29 11.25
CA GLY A 244 8.19 12.27 11.49
C GLY A 244 8.22 11.21 10.38
N PRO A 245 9.28 10.39 10.34
CA PRO A 245 9.42 9.36 9.33
C PRO A 245 8.37 8.26 9.47
N ARG A 246 8.17 7.51 8.38
CA ARG A 246 7.27 6.36 8.37
C ARG A 246 7.82 5.21 9.24
N THR A 247 7.34 5.12 10.48
CA THR A 247 7.70 4.03 11.42
C THR A 247 7.08 2.68 11.04
N GLN A 248 5.99 2.68 10.27
CA GLN A 248 5.26 1.46 9.91
C GLN A 248 6.04 0.64 8.87
N GLN A 249 6.39 -0.60 9.25
CA GLN A 249 6.99 -1.59 8.35
C GLN A 249 6.05 -1.93 7.19
N ASP A 250 6.64 -2.43 6.10
CA ASP A 250 5.87 -2.83 4.93
C ASP A 250 4.87 -3.95 5.26
N LEU A 251 3.62 -3.78 4.80
CA LEU A 251 2.53 -4.70 5.12
C LEU A 251 2.77 -6.09 4.51
N VAL A 252 3.37 -6.17 3.31
CA VAL A 252 3.70 -7.46 2.67
C VAL A 252 4.76 -8.19 3.49
N GLN A 253 5.80 -7.49 3.94
CA GLN A 253 6.82 -8.07 4.82
C GLN A 253 6.24 -8.55 6.15
N ILE A 254 5.29 -7.81 6.74
CA ILE A 254 4.57 -8.25 7.94
C ILE A 254 3.78 -9.54 7.64
N LEU A 255 3.01 -9.58 6.55
CA LEU A 255 2.19 -10.73 6.19
C LEU A 255 3.01 -11.99 5.86
N ILE A 256 4.17 -11.85 5.20
CA ILE A 256 5.08 -12.98 4.95
C ILE A 256 5.59 -13.54 6.27
N ARG A 257 6.11 -12.69 7.16
CA ARG A 257 6.58 -13.11 8.50
C ARG A 257 5.48 -13.78 9.32
N PHE A 258 4.27 -13.23 9.26
CA PHE A 258 3.10 -13.78 9.94
C PHE A 258 2.78 -15.21 9.47
N ARG A 259 3.02 -15.53 8.18
CA ARG A 259 2.79 -16.87 7.61
C ARG A 259 3.94 -17.87 7.82
N MET A 260 5.12 -17.42 8.27
CA MET A 260 6.28 -18.32 8.46
C MET A 260 6.14 -19.23 9.68
N ARG A 261 5.20 -18.97 10.59
CA ARG A 261 4.97 -19.76 11.80
C ARG A 261 3.61 -20.45 11.73
N PRO A 262 3.48 -21.67 12.27
CA PRO A 262 2.25 -22.45 12.22
C PRO A 262 1.12 -21.90 13.10
N VAL A 263 1.48 -21.10 14.12
CA VAL A 263 0.53 -20.50 15.07
C VAL A 263 0.79 -19.00 15.11
N ALA A 264 -0.29 -18.22 15.06
CA ALA A 264 -0.25 -16.78 15.18
C ALA A 264 -1.20 -16.31 16.28
N LEU A 265 -0.72 -15.37 17.11
CA LEU A 265 -1.52 -14.69 18.11
C LEU A 265 -1.94 -13.33 17.57
N ILE A 266 -3.24 -13.05 17.67
CA ILE A 266 -3.82 -11.77 17.27
C ILE A 266 -4.49 -11.14 18.50
N GLY A 267 -4.33 -9.84 18.64
CA GLY A 267 -4.95 -9.06 19.70
C GLY A 267 -5.16 -7.63 19.24
N ASP A 268 -6.22 -7.01 19.72
CA ASP A 268 -6.49 -5.59 19.54
C ASP A 268 -6.12 -4.87 20.83
N ILE A 269 -5.32 -3.80 20.73
CA ILE A 269 -4.94 -2.98 21.88
C ILE A 269 -5.91 -1.81 21.94
N GLU A 270 -6.90 -1.94 22.82
CA GLU A 270 -7.92 -0.92 22.97
C GLU A 270 -7.29 0.42 23.41
N LYS A 271 -7.68 1.51 22.73
CA LYS A 271 -7.31 2.89 23.08
C LYS A 271 -5.78 3.12 23.18
N MET A 272 -4.97 2.40 22.39
CA MET A 272 -3.49 2.45 22.50
C MET A 272 -2.90 3.87 22.49
N TYR A 273 -3.37 4.76 21.60
CA TYR A 273 -2.86 6.13 21.49
C TYR A 273 -3.14 6.97 22.73
N ARG A 274 -4.18 6.62 23.51
CA ARG A 274 -4.57 7.35 24.72
C ARG A 274 -3.71 7.01 25.93
N GLN A 275 -2.78 6.06 25.78
CA GLN A 275 -1.78 5.72 26.80
C GLN A 275 -0.53 6.62 26.72
N ILE A 276 -0.44 7.47 25.69
CA ILE A 276 0.62 8.46 25.54
C ILE A 276 0.07 9.80 26.06
N LEU A 277 0.75 10.38 27.05
CA LEU A 277 0.41 11.66 27.64
C LEU A 277 1.06 12.79 26.84
N VAL A 278 0.39 13.95 26.80
CA VAL A 278 0.95 15.19 26.27
C VAL A 278 1.53 15.99 27.43
N HIS A 279 2.71 16.58 27.23
CA HIS A 279 3.39 17.38 28.24
C HIS A 279 2.51 18.56 28.71
N PRO A 280 2.45 18.90 30.02
CA PRO A 280 1.51 19.90 30.54
C PRO A 280 1.60 21.30 29.89
N GLU A 281 2.77 21.71 29.43
CA GLU A 281 2.98 22.98 28.72
C GLU A 281 2.25 23.05 27.37
N ASP A 282 1.92 21.89 26.78
CA ASP A 282 1.26 21.77 25.49
C ASP A 282 -0.25 21.40 25.67
N THR A 283 -0.80 21.45 26.91
CA THR A 283 -2.18 21.04 27.27
C THR A 283 -3.04 22.09 27.95
#